data_AF-H1KVQ0-F1
#
_entry.id   AF-H1KVQ0-F1
#
_cell.length_a   1.000
_cell.length_b   1.000
_cell.length_c   1.000
_cell.angle_alpha   90.00
_cell.angle_beta   90.00
_cell.angle_gamma   90.00
#
_symmetry.space_group_name_H-M   'P 1'
#
loop_
_entity.id
_entity.type
_entity.pdbx_description
1 polymer ?
#
loop_
_entity_poly.entity_id
_entity_poly.type
_entity_poly.pdbx_seq_one_letter_code
_entity_poly.pdbx_strand_id
1 'polypeptide(L)' 'MPLLRCLLALACLWPALLWSCLAAARPFTDAAGRRVEVPDRVLRVLAAGPPAAVLLSTLAPDKMI' A
#
# COMPACT_ATOMS: atom_id res chain seq x y z
N MET A 1 15.11 -31.91 -14.95
CA MET A 1 15.77 -31.02 -13.98
C MET A 1 14.76 -30.04 -13.37
N PRO A 2 13.82 -30.50 -12.52
CA PRO A 2 12.79 -29.64 -11.92
C PRO A 2 13.39 -28.59 -10.96
N LEU A 3 14.47 -28.95 -10.27
CA LEU A 3 15.20 -28.07 -9.35
C LEU A 3 15.74 -26.80 -10.04
N LEU A 4 16.31 -26.94 -11.24
CA LEU A 4 16.82 -25.80 -12.02
C LEU A 4 15.69 -24.84 -12.43
N ARG A 5 14.50 -25.36 -12.76
CA ARG A 5 13.32 -24.55 -13.09
C ARG A 5 12.79 -23.79 -11.87
N CYS A 6 12.76 -24.43 -10.70
CA CYS A 6 12.38 -23.77 -9.44
C CYS A 6 13.37 -22.65 -9.06
N LEU A 7 14.68 -22.89 -9.22
CA LEU A 7 15.71 -21.88 -8.94
C LEU A 7 15.59 -20.67 -9.87
N LEU A 8 15.37 -20.89 -11.16
CA LEU A 8 15.12 -19.81 -12.12
C LEU A 8 13.84 -19.03 -11.81
N ALA A 9 12.76 -19.73 -11.42
CA ALA A 9 11.51 -19.08 -11.03
C ALA A 9 11.66 -18.20 -9.79
N LEU A 10 12.37 -18.69 -8.75
CA LEU A 10 12.67 -17.91 -7.55
C LEU A 10 13.56 -16.70 -7.86
N ALA A 11 14.57 -16.87 -8.71
CA ALA A 11 15.44 -15.77 -9.15
C ALA A 11 14.67 -14.67 -9.91
N CYS A 12 13.65 -15.03 -10.69
CA CYS A 12 12.79 -14.06 -11.39
C CYS A 12 11.76 -13.37 -10.47
N LEU A 13 11.27 -14.06 -9.43
CA LEU A 13 10.26 -13.50 -8.52
C LEU A 13 10.87 -12.59 -7.45
N TRP A 14 12.13 -12.81 -7.09
CA TRP A 14 12.84 -12.07 -6.04
C TRP A 14 12.86 -10.54 -6.26
N PRO A 15 13.20 -10.00 -7.45
CA PRO A 15 13.24 -8.56 -7.69
C PRO A 15 11.85 -7.90 -7.60
N ALA A 16 10.81 -8.60 -8.06
CA ALA A 16 9.43 -8.10 -8.01
C ALA A 16 8.94 -7.96 -6.56
N LEU A 17 9.37 -8.87 -5.68
CA LEU A 17 9.04 -8.81 -4.27
C LEU A 17 9.76 -7.66 -3.53
N LEU A 18 10.97 -7.30 -3.96
CA LEU A 18 11.69 -6.17 -3.38
C LEU A 18 11.09 -4.82 -3.80
N TRP A 19 10.57 -4.73 -5.04
CA TRP A 19 10.02 -3.48 -5.57
C TRP A 19 8.75 -3.02 -4.84
N SER A 20 7.97 -3.94 -4.29
CA SER A 20 6.74 -3.62 -3.55
C SER A 20 7.01 -2.93 -2.21
N CYS A 21 8.22 -3.06 -1.67
CA CYS A 21 8.61 -2.45 -0.39
C CYS A 21 8.96 -0.95 -0.52
N LEU A 22 9.23 -0.46 -1.74
CA LEU A 22 9.59 0.95 -2.01
C LEU A 22 8.38 1.83 -2.37
N ALA A 23 7.19 1.53 -1.86
CA ALA A 23 6.01 2.38 -2.04
C ALA A 23 6.19 3.70 -1.27
N ALA A 24 6.83 4.69 -1.92
CA ALA A 24 6.97 6.05 -1.41
C ALA A 24 5.61 6.75 -1.41
N ALA A 25 5.32 7.51 -0.36
CA ALA A 25 4.13 8.34 -0.39
C ALA A 25 4.27 9.38 -1.49
N ARG A 26 3.20 9.58 -2.26
CA ARG A 26 3.17 10.53 -3.36
C ARG A 26 1.99 11.47 -3.20
N PRO A 27 2.16 12.76 -3.48
CA PRO A 27 1.05 13.67 -3.49
C PRO A 27 0.06 13.28 -4.58
N PHE A 28 -1.22 13.50 -4.31
CA PHE A 28 -2.29 13.32 -5.28
C PHE A 28 -3.19 14.55 -5.34
N THR A 29 -3.90 14.69 -6.45
CA THR A 29 -4.91 15.75 -6.61
C THR A 29 -6.27 15.18 -6.24
N ASP A 30 -6.96 15.79 -5.28
CA ASP A 30 -8.30 15.38 -4.89
C ASP A 30 -9.39 15.93 -5.82
N ALA A 31 -10.65 15.54 -5.58
CA ALA A 31 -11.80 16.01 -6.37
C ALA A 31 -12.06 17.53 -6.25
N ALA A 32 -11.48 18.21 -5.25
CA ALA A 32 -11.56 19.65 -5.08
C ALA A 32 -10.39 20.38 -5.77
N GLY A 33 -9.49 19.65 -6.45
CA GLY A 33 -8.33 20.20 -7.14
C GLY A 33 -7.15 20.54 -6.22
N ARG A 34 -7.19 20.14 -4.94
CA ARG A 34 -6.08 20.38 -4.01
C ARG A 34 -5.00 19.32 -4.20
N ARG A 35 -3.74 19.73 -4.07
CA ARG A 35 -2.61 18.81 -3.94
C ARG A 35 -2.49 18.37 -2.49
N VAL A 36 -2.71 17.09 -2.23
CA VAL A 36 -2.70 16.49 -0.89
C VAL A 36 -1.42 15.67 -0.74
N GLU A 37 -0.59 16.05 0.23
CA GLU A 37 0.57 15.26 0.64
C GLU A 37 0.14 14.10 1.54
N VAL A 38 0.75 12.93 1.36
CA VAL A 38 0.51 11.74 2.19
C VAL A 38 1.80 11.44 2.95
N PRO A 39 1.76 11.16 4.26
CA PRO A 39 2.96 10.78 5.00
C PRO A 39 3.43 9.39 4.58
N ASP A 40 4.75 9.18 4.54
CA ASP A 40 5.36 7.86 4.27
C ASP A 40 4.89 6.78 5.25
N ARG A 41 4.55 7.18 6.49
CA ARG A 41 4.01 6.28 7.51
C ARG A 41 2.71 6.81 8.09
N VAL A 42 1.60 6.14 7.77
CA VAL A 42 0.28 6.45 8.31
C VAL A 42 0.12 5.78 9.67
N LEU A 43 0.06 6.57 10.74
CA LEU A 43 -0.12 6.08 12.12
C LEU A 43 -1.58 5.96 12.49
N ARG A 44 -2.36 6.97 12.11
CA ARG A 44 -3.77 7.07 12.45
C ARG A 44 -4.56 7.75 11.34
N VAL A 45 -5.82 7.37 11.17
CA VAL A 45 -6.72 7.83 10.10
C VAL A 45 -8.10 8.10 10.69
N LEU A 46 -8.59 9.31 10.44
CA LEU A 46 -9.97 9.68 10.71
C LEU A 46 -10.81 9.38 9.46
N ALA A 47 -11.86 8.58 9.61
CA ALA A 47 -12.74 8.25 8.49
C ALA A 47 -13.62 9.46 8.12
N ALA A 48 -13.69 9.78 6.83
CA ALA A 48 -14.52 10.89 6.34
C ALA A 48 -16.04 10.61 6.40
N GLY A 49 -16.44 9.35 6.58
CA GLY A 49 -17.84 8.92 6.66
C GLY A 49 -17.99 7.40 6.57
N PRO A 50 -19.22 6.88 6.56
CA PRO A 50 -19.48 5.43 6.60
C PRO A 50 -18.77 4.61 5.50
N PRO A 51 -18.72 5.05 4.23
CA PRO A 51 -18.03 4.28 3.19
C PRO A 51 -16.52 4.12 3.46
N ALA A 52 -15.88 5.17 3.96
CA ALA A 52 -14.47 5.14 4.33
C ALA A 52 -14.22 4.32 5.61
N ALA A 53 -15.12 4.41 6.59
CA ALA A 53 -15.02 3.67 7.84
C ALA A 53 -15.05 2.16 7.61
N VAL A 54 -15.92 1.67 6.72
CA VAL A 54 -15.98 0.24 6.38
C VAL A 54 -14.64 -0.23 5.81
N LEU A 55 -14.10 0.45 4.80
CA LEU A 55 -12.80 0.10 4.21
C LEU A 55 -11.65 0.14 5.21
N LEU A 56 -11.62 1.17 6.06
CA LEU A 56 -10.56 1.30 7.06
C LEU A 56 -10.65 0.22 8.13
N SER A 57 -11.86 -0.11 8.59
CA SER A 57 -12.09 -1.16 9.59
C SER A 57 -11.73 -2.57 9.09
N THR A 58 -11.84 -2.81 7.78
CA THR A 58 -11.51 -4.12 7.19
C THR A 58 -10.02 -4.25 6.87
N LEU A 59 -9.38 -3.17 6.40
CA LEU A 59 -7.98 -3.21 5.96
C LEU A 59 -6.97 -2.84 7.05
N ALA A 60 -7.30 -1.91 7.94
CA ALA A 60 -6.38 -1.38 8.95
C ALA A 60 -7.12 -0.83 10.20
N PRO A 61 -7.86 -1.67 10.94
CA PRO A 61 -8.67 -1.24 12.09
C PRO A 61 -7.85 -0.61 13.21
N ASP A 62 -6.60 -1.03 13.38
CA ASP A 62 -5.64 -0.51 14.37
C ASP A 62 -5.31 0.98 14.20
N LYS A 63 -5.54 1.52 13.00
CA LYS A 63 -5.21 2.90 12.64
C LYS A 63 -6.38 3.87 12.82
N MET A 64 -7.56 3.41 13.21
CA MET A 64 -8.71 4.31 13.40
C MET A 64 -8.51 5.22 14.63
N ILE A 65 -9.05 6.45 14.56
CA ILE A 65 -9.21 7.38 15.71
C ILE A 65 -10.70 7.54 16.00
#